data_AF-A0A8S3IK86-F1
#
_entry.id   AF-A0A8S3IK86-F1
#
_cell.length_a   1.000
_cell.length_b   1.000
_cell.length_c   1.000
_cell.angle_alpha   90.00
_cell.angle_beta   90.00
_cell.angle_gamma   90.00
#
_symmetry.space_group_name_H-M   'P 1'
#
loop_
_entity.id
_entity.type
_entity.pdbx_description
1 polymer ?
#
loop_
_entity_poly.entity_id
_entity_poly.type
_entity_poly.pdbx_seq_one_letter_code
_entity_poly.pdbx_strand_id
1 'polypeptide(L)'
;MKSLLVFVFFLNYLQAEQVWFVKFPYKHNYLSRIEKIFPLIDLIEYDYYQSSYVFLVPTNDASNFTHFIHQSQGSYRIIVDNTKDLLKKSRQQSKRSIASDNPLDKTYYQRFLSYDEQQDWCRLLSNSSLTNKSIRLHTIGKTYENRSLTVVEIHSKSHPRYRKGRRRKNA
;
A
#
# COMPACT_ATOMS: atom_id res chain seq x y z
N MET A 1 19.85 9.76 -19.59
CA MET A 1 18.69 9.01 -20.14
C MET A 1 18.19 7.96 -19.14
N LYS A 2 17.66 8.37 -17.97
CA LYS A 2 17.11 7.45 -16.93
C LYS A 2 15.62 7.69 -16.63
N SER A 3 14.99 8.64 -17.33
CA SER A 3 13.60 9.05 -17.08
C SER A 3 12.54 8.22 -17.81
N LEU A 4 12.94 7.40 -18.79
CA LEU A 4 11.99 6.59 -19.57
C LEU A 4 11.51 5.36 -18.80
N LEU A 5 12.35 4.81 -17.93
CA LEU A 5 12.13 3.53 -17.26
C LEU A 5 11.05 3.63 -16.17
N VAL A 6 10.96 4.76 -15.47
CA VAL A 6 9.92 5.00 -14.44
C VAL A 6 8.54 5.20 -15.09
N PHE A 7 8.48 5.74 -16.31
CA PHE A 7 7.21 5.98 -17.00
C PHE A 7 6.55 4.69 -17.51
N VAL A 8 7.36 3.67 -17.86
CA VAL A 8 6.86 2.37 -18.35
C VAL A 8 6.21 1.57 -17.21
N PHE A 9 6.77 1.58 -15.99
CA PHE A 9 6.18 0.87 -14.85
C PHE A 9 4.81 1.42 -14.43
N PHE A 10 4.58 2.74 -14.54
CA PHE A 10 3.28 3.33 -14.20
C PHE A 10 2.20 3.12 -15.28
N LEU A 11 2.59 2.97 -16.55
CA LEU A 11 1.64 2.71 -17.64
C LEU A 11 1.14 1.26 -17.67
N ASN A 12 1.98 0.29 -17.27
CA ASN A 12 1.58 -1.13 -17.21
C ASN A 12 0.50 -1.40 -16.16
N TYR A 13 0.57 -0.72 -15.01
CA TYR A 13 -0.42 -0.84 -13.94
C TYR A 13 -1.83 -0.38 -14.38
N LEU A 14 -1.94 0.46 -15.42
CA LEU A 14 -3.22 0.91 -15.97
C LEU A 14 -3.86 -0.09 -16.95
N GLN A 15 -3.06 -1.03 -17.50
CA GLN A 15 -3.51 -2.00 -18.51
C GLN A 15 -3.66 -3.43 -17.97
N ALA A 16 -3.07 -3.74 -16.82
CA ALA A 16 -3.12 -5.10 -16.29
C ALA A 16 -4.41 -5.36 -15.51
N GLU A 17 -5.27 -6.20 -16.11
CA GLU A 17 -6.63 -6.44 -15.66
C GLU A 17 -6.76 -7.69 -14.79
N GLN A 18 -5.74 -8.56 -14.76
CA GLN A 18 -5.84 -9.85 -14.09
C GLN A 18 -4.75 -10.07 -13.05
N VAL A 19 -5.09 -10.75 -11.95
CA VAL A 19 -4.14 -11.20 -10.92
C VAL A 19 -4.08 -12.71 -10.95
N TRP A 20 -2.91 -13.26 -11.24
CA TRP A 20 -2.71 -14.69 -11.45
C TRP A 20 -1.82 -15.26 -10.36
N PHE A 21 -2.24 -16.37 -9.76
CA PHE A 21 -1.38 -17.23 -8.96
C PHE A 21 -0.79 -18.30 -9.87
N VAL A 22 0.52 -18.36 -9.95
CA VAL A 22 1.26 -19.32 -10.79
C VAL A 22 2.15 -20.17 -9.91
N LYS A 23 2.12 -21.48 -10.10
CA LYS A 23 2.97 -22.43 -9.39
C LYS A 23 3.76 -23.24 -10.41
N PHE A 24 5.09 -23.18 -10.30
CA PHE A 24 5.99 -23.99 -11.10
C PHE A 24 6.44 -25.23 -10.32
N PRO A 25 6.66 -26.37 -10.99
CA PRO A 25 7.03 -27.62 -10.32
C PRO A 25 8.47 -27.62 -9.78
N TYR A 26 9.35 -26.81 -10.35
CA TYR A 26 10.79 -26.80 -10.03
C TYR A 26 11.29 -25.40 -9.69
N LYS A 27 12.36 -25.34 -8.89
CA LYS A 27 13.09 -24.10 -8.60
C LYS A 27 14.03 -23.75 -9.75
N HIS A 28 13.48 -23.44 -10.93
CA HIS A 28 14.25 -22.85 -12.01
C HIS A 28 14.18 -21.33 -11.97
N ASN A 29 15.07 -20.68 -12.72
CA ASN A 29 15.15 -19.23 -12.90
C ASN A 29 13.99 -18.69 -13.78
N TYR A 30 12.75 -19.10 -13.51
CA TYR A 30 11.55 -18.72 -14.26
C TYR A 30 11.33 -17.21 -14.23
N LEU A 31 11.56 -16.53 -13.10
CA LEU A 31 11.44 -15.08 -12.99
C LEU A 31 12.29 -14.35 -14.04
N SER A 32 13.58 -14.70 -14.16
CA SER A 32 14.47 -14.08 -15.14
C SER A 32 14.03 -14.33 -16.60
N ARG A 33 13.31 -15.43 -16.87
CA ARG A 33 12.76 -15.72 -18.20
C ARG A 33 11.48 -14.93 -18.43
N ILE A 34 10.61 -14.87 -17.42
CA ILE A 34 9.36 -14.12 -17.47
C ILE A 34 9.65 -12.64 -17.67
N GLU A 35 10.58 -12.04 -16.92
CA GLU A 35 10.97 -10.63 -17.08
C GLU A 35 11.50 -10.31 -18.49
N LYS A 36 12.17 -11.28 -19.13
CA LYS A 36 12.72 -11.10 -20.49
C LYS A 36 11.66 -11.26 -21.58
N ILE A 37 10.76 -12.22 -21.42
CA ILE A 37 9.75 -12.57 -22.44
C ILE A 37 8.50 -11.69 -22.31
N PHE A 38 8.13 -11.36 -21.07
CA PHE A 38 6.92 -10.63 -20.71
C PHE A 38 7.28 -9.40 -19.86
N PRO A 39 7.89 -8.36 -20.46
CA PRO A 39 8.34 -7.18 -19.71
C PRO A 39 7.21 -6.35 -19.10
N LEU A 40 5.95 -6.64 -19.44
CA LEU A 40 4.77 -5.95 -18.92
C LEU A 40 4.01 -6.76 -17.85
N ILE A 41 4.47 -7.96 -17.53
CA ILE A 41 3.93 -8.77 -16.44
C ILE A 41 4.70 -8.43 -15.16
N ASP A 42 4.01 -7.82 -14.21
CA ASP A 42 4.61 -7.42 -12.93
C ASP A 42 4.46 -8.53 -11.89
N LEU A 43 5.54 -8.79 -11.15
CA LEU A 43 5.53 -9.67 -9.99
C LEU A 43 5.05 -8.91 -8.75
N ILE A 44 3.99 -9.39 -8.11
CA ILE A 44 3.42 -8.82 -6.88
C ILE A 44 4.03 -9.49 -5.65
N GLU A 45 4.05 -10.82 -5.64
CA GLU A 45 4.49 -11.62 -4.51
C GLU A 45 5.15 -12.90 -5.01
N TYR A 46 6.15 -13.40 -4.29
CA TYR A 46 6.74 -14.70 -4.57
C TYR A 46 7.07 -15.45 -3.28
N ASP A 47 6.83 -16.76 -3.31
CA ASP A 47 7.30 -17.70 -2.30
C ASP A 47 8.33 -18.64 -2.94
N TYR A 48 9.59 -18.40 -2.62
CA TYR A 48 10.72 -19.18 -3.13
C TYR A 48 10.67 -20.65 -2.71
N TYR A 49 10.13 -20.96 -1.53
CA TYR A 49 10.09 -22.33 -1.03
C TYR A 49 9.06 -23.17 -1.78
N GLN A 50 7.92 -22.55 -2.10
CA GLN A 50 6.81 -23.22 -2.79
C GLN A 50 6.85 -23.09 -4.31
N SER A 51 7.79 -22.31 -4.86
CA SER A 51 7.86 -21.96 -6.29
C SER A 51 6.53 -21.39 -6.80
N SER A 52 5.93 -20.54 -5.95
CA SER A 52 4.63 -19.91 -6.15
C SER A 52 4.82 -18.42 -6.35
N TYR A 53 4.07 -17.84 -7.28
CA TYR A 53 4.23 -16.46 -7.72
C TYR A 53 2.86 -15.83 -7.94
N VAL A 54 2.72 -14.56 -7.61
CA VAL A 54 1.53 -13.76 -7.88
C VAL A 54 1.92 -12.70 -8.89
N PHE A 55 1.31 -12.73 -10.06
CA PHE A 55 1.57 -11.82 -11.17
C PHE A 55 0.38 -10.93 -11.47
N LEU A 56 0.66 -9.71 -11.90
CA LEU A 56 -0.27 -8.82 -12.56
C LEU A 56 -0.12 -9.03 -14.07
N VAL A 57 -1.18 -9.50 -14.73
CA VAL A 57 -1.13 -9.95 -16.13
C VAL A 57 -2.02 -9.06 -17.01
N PRO A 58 -1.46 -8.41 -18.04
CA PRO A 58 -2.24 -7.75 -19.08
C PRO A 58 -3.08 -8.74 -19.89
N THR A 59 -4.30 -8.35 -20.23
CA THR A 59 -5.25 -9.19 -20.99
C THR A 59 -4.67 -9.60 -22.35
N ASN A 60 -3.86 -8.72 -22.96
CA ASN A 60 -3.19 -8.99 -24.24
C ASN A 60 -2.10 -10.07 -24.14
N ASP A 61 -1.45 -10.19 -22.99
CA ASP A 61 -0.37 -11.15 -22.76
C ASP A 61 -0.86 -12.47 -22.18
N ALA A 62 -2.11 -12.52 -21.71
CA ALA A 62 -2.71 -13.68 -21.05
C ALA A 62 -2.52 -14.98 -21.84
N SER A 63 -2.92 -15.02 -23.12
CA SER A 63 -2.82 -16.25 -23.93
C SER A 63 -1.39 -16.73 -24.17
N ASN A 64 -0.44 -15.82 -24.33
CA ASN A 64 0.97 -16.19 -24.49
C ASN A 64 1.57 -16.64 -23.15
N PHE A 65 1.14 -16.02 -22.05
CA PHE A 65 1.59 -16.36 -20.71
C PHE A 65 1.06 -17.72 -20.25
N THR A 66 -0.20 -18.06 -20.55
CA THR A 66 -0.71 -19.43 -20.30
C THR A 66 0.12 -20.46 -21.04
N HIS A 67 0.42 -20.20 -22.32
CA HIS A 67 1.24 -21.11 -23.12
C HIS A 67 2.63 -21.31 -22.51
N PHE A 68 3.28 -20.22 -22.08
CA PHE A 68 4.57 -20.29 -21.39
C PHE A 68 4.49 -21.10 -20.08
N ILE A 69 3.45 -20.92 -19.29
CA ILE A 69 3.23 -21.65 -18.03
C ILE A 69 3.08 -23.15 -18.33
N HIS A 70 2.26 -23.53 -19.32
CA HIS A 70 2.06 -24.92 -19.71
C HIS A 70 3.32 -25.57 -20.26
N GLN A 71 4.08 -24.89 -21.12
CA GLN A 71 5.39 -25.37 -21.62
C GLN A 71 6.38 -25.60 -20.47
N SER A 72 6.30 -24.76 -19.43
CA SER A 72 7.12 -24.85 -18.23
C SER A 72 6.61 -25.91 -17.23
N GLN A 73 5.59 -26.69 -17.59
CA GLN A 73 4.90 -27.66 -16.72
C GLN A 73 4.31 -27.02 -15.46
N GLY A 74 4.09 -25.70 -15.49
CA GLY A 74 3.46 -24.96 -14.41
C GLY A 74 1.94 -25.11 -14.41
N SER A 75 1.35 -24.67 -13.32
CA SER A 75 -0.10 -24.51 -13.16
C SER A 75 -0.41 -23.07 -12.77
N TYR A 76 -1.60 -22.61 -13.09
CA TYR A 76 -2.03 -21.28 -12.69
C TYR A 76 -3.51 -21.25 -12.33
N ARG A 77 -3.86 -20.24 -11.55
CA ARG A 77 -5.23 -19.89 -11.16
C ARG A 77 -5.36 -18.38 -11.29
N ILE A 78 -6.42 -17.92 -11.92
CA ILE A 78 -6.77 -16.50 -11.89
C ILE A 78 -7.44 -16.22 -10.54
N ILE A 79 -6.88 -15.29 -9.77
CA ILE A 79 -7.43 -14.83 -8.47
C ILE A 79 -8.41 -13.69 -8.71
N VAL A 80 -8.10 -12.80 -9.65
CA VAL A 80 -8.91 -11.65 -10.01
C VAL A 80 -8.95 -11.55 -11.53
N ASP A 81 -10.15 -11.63 -12.11
CA ASP A 81 -10.37 -11.54 -13.56
C ASP A 81 -10.43 -10.10 -14.08
N ASN A 82 -10.78 -9.15 -13.20
CA ASN A 82 -10.83 -7.73 -13.52
C ASN A 82 -10.47 -6.86 -12.31
N THR A 83 -9.23 -6.37 -12.28
CA THR A 83 -8.72 -5.46 -11.24
C THR A 83 -9.51 -4.15 -11.19
N LYS A 84 -10.03 -3.67 -12.33
CA LYS A 84 -10.83 -2.42 -12.38
C LYS A 84 -12.14 -2.59 -11.62
N ASP A 85 -12.80 -3.73 -11.76
CA ASP A 85 -14.05 -4.01 -11.03
C ASP A 85 -13.79 -4.16 -9.53
N LEU A 86 -12.69 -4.80 -9.15
CA LEU A 86 -12.27 -4.90 -7.74
C LEU A 86 -12.00 -3.52 -7.14
N LEU A 87 -11.26 -2.66 -7.84
CA LEU A 87 -11.00 -1.28 -7.42
C LEU A 87 -12.29 -0.45 -7.36
N LYS A 88 -13.21 -0.63 -8.32
CA LYS A 88 -14.50 0.05 -8.32
C LYS A 88 -15.35 -0.37 -7.12
N LYS A 89 -15.42 -1.66 -6.80
CA LYS A 89 -16.12 -2.19 -5.61
C LYS A 89 -15.50 -1.64 -4.32
N SER A 90 -14.18 -1.65 -4.19
CA SER A 90 -13.47 -1.08 -3.03
C SER A 90 -13.75 0.42 -2.84
N ARG A 91 -13.74 1.20 -3.93
CA ARG A 91 -14.11 2.63 -3.92
C ARG A 91 -15.57 2.83 -3.53
N GLN A 92 -16.49 2.03 -4.04
CA GLN A 92 -17.91 2.12 -3.69
C GLN A 92 -18.17 1.75 -2.23
N GLN A 93 -17.50 0.73 -1.71
CA GLN A 93 -17.59 0.35 -0.30
C GLN A 93 -17.09 1.48 0.61
N SER A 94 -15.96 2.11 0.25
CA SER A 94 -15.42 3.26 0.99
C SER A 94 -16.34 4.50 0.94
N LYS A 95 -17.16 4.65 -0.11
CA LYS A 95 -18.18 5.72 -0.21
C LYS A 95 -19.45 5.42 0.59
N ARG A 96 -19.79 4.14 0.77
CA ARG A 96 -21.02 3.70 1.46
C ARG A 96 -20.86 3.60 2.97
N SER A 97 -19.63 3.49 3.47
CA SER A 97 -19.40 3.60 4.91
C SER A 97 -19.78 5.02 5.35
N ILE A 98 -20.82 5.13 6.17
CA ILE A 98 -21.11 6.32 6.97
C ILE A 98 -20.01 6.32 8.04
N ALA A 99 -18.82 6.80 7.67
CA ALA A 99 -17.74 6.96 8.61
C ALA A 99 -18.19 8.00 9.63
N SER A 100 -18.10 7.65 10.91
CA SER A 100 -18.31 8.60 11.99
C SER A 100 -17.39 9.81 11.78
N ASP A 101 -17.88 11.02 12.02
CA ASP A 101 -17.01 12.21 12.04
C ASP A 101 -16.02 12.16 13.23
N ASN A 102 -16.22 11.22 14.16
CA ASN A 102 -15.32 10.99 15.26
C ASN A 102 -14.19 10.00 14.87
N PRO A 103 -12.93 10.46 14.76
CA PRO A 103 -11.77 9.64 14.42
C PRO A 103 -11.44 8.53 15.43
N LEU A 104 -12.01 8.61 16.65
CA LEU A 104 -11.86 7.59 17.69
C LEU A 104 -12.93 6.50 17.62
N ASP A 105 -13.93 6.66 16.76
CA ASP A 105 -14.97 5.66 16.56
C ASP A 105 -14.42 4.48 15.75
N LYS A 106 -14.79 3.27 16.14
CA LYS A 106 -14.42 2.03 15.44
C LYS A 106 -14.93 2.04 13.98
N THR A 107 -16.05 2.72 13.72
CA THR A 107 -16.62 2.82 12.38
C THR A 107 -15.82 3.73 11.45
N TYR A 108 -14.96 4.62 11.98
CA TYR A 108 -14.06 5.47 11.19
C TYR A 108 -13.07 4.65 10.34
N TYR A 109 -12.61 3.51 10.87
CA TYR A 109 -11.61 2.64 10.23
C TYR A 109 -12.20 1.63 9.23
N GLN A 110 -13.50 1.72 8.93
CA GLN A 110 -14.15 0.79 7.99
C GLN A 110 -13.91 1.13 6.52
N ARG A 111 -13.18 2.22 6.24
CA ARG A 111 -12.79 2.65 4.89
C ARG A 111 -11.30 2.96 4.81
N PHE A 112 -10.79 2.99 3.58
CA PHE A 112 -9.46 3.54 3.32
C PHE A 112 -9.48 5.06 3.50
N LEU A 113 -8.48 5.56 4.24
CA LEU A 113 -8.26 6.98 4.47
C LEU A 113 -7.22 7.50 3.47
N SER A 114 -7.48 8.66 2.90
CA SER A 114 -6.48 9.42 2.13
C SER A 114 -5.34 9.90 3.03
N TYR A 115 -4.25 10.34 2.42
CA TYR A 115 -3.11 10.87 3.15
C TYR A 115 -3.51 12.06 4.06
N ASP A 116 -4.31 13.00 3.54
CA ASP A 116 -4.73 14.19 4.31
C ASP A 116 -5.63 13.79 5.49
N GLU A 117 -6.57 12.87 5.28
CA GLU A 117 -7.42 12.34 6.35
C GLU A 117 -6.59 11.62 7.43
N GLN A 118 -5.54 10.88 7.05
CA GLN A 118 -4.64 10.25 8.01
C GLN A 118 -3.85 11.29 8.82
N GLN A 119 -3.42 12.40 8.21
CA GLN A 119 -2.74 13.48 8.92
C GLN A 119 -3.68 14.20 9.90
N ASP A 120 -4.92 14.45 9.48
CA ASP A 120 -5.93 15.05 10.34
C ASP A 120 -6.31 14.12 11.50
N TRP A 121 -6.44 12.82 11.23
CA TRP A 121 -6.63 11.79 12.25
C TRP A 121 -5.47 11.79 13.27
N CYS A 122 -4.22 11.83 12.81
CA CYS A 122 -3.06 11.90 13.69
C CYS A 122 -3.13 13.13 14.61
N ARG A 123 -3.47 14.30 14.06
CA ARG A 123 -3.62 15.55 14.84
C ARG A 123 -4.74 15.45 15.87
N LEU A 124 -5.86 14.83 15.52
CA LEU A 124 -6.97 14.61 16.44
C LEU A 124 -6.56 13.68 17.58
N LEU A 125 -5.78 12.62 17.31
CA LEU A 125 -5.21 11.76 18.34
C LEU A 125 -4.26 12.50 19.30
N SER A 126 -3.39 13.38 18.81
CA SER A 126 -2.49 14.12 19.69
C SER A 126 -3.20 15.15 20.55
N ASN A 127 -4.34 15.67 20.07
CA ASN A 127 -5.07 16.75 20.73
C ASN A 127 -6.23 16.27 21.61
N SER A 128 -6.70 15.04 21.41
CA SER A 128 -7.79 14.45 22.20
C SER A 128 -7.44 14.40 23.69
N SER A 129 -8.41 14.75 24.54
CA SER A 129 -8.25 14.74 26.00
C SER A 129 -7.89 13.36 26.57
N LEU A 130 -8.29 12.29 25.88
CA LEU A 130 -8.06 10.90 26.26
C LEU A 130 -6.61 10.46 25.99
N THR A 131 -5.99 11.00 24.95
CA THR A 131 -4.72 10.48 24.41
C THR A 131 -3.57 11.48 24.45
N ASN A 132 -3.83 12.78 24.68
CA ASN A 132 -2.81 13.84 24.65
C ASN A 132 -1.68 13.70 25.67
N LYS A 133 -1.84 12.86 26.70
CA LYS A 133 -0.78 12.59 27.71
C LYS A 133 0.17 11.48 27.28
N SER A 134 -0.26 10.65 26.34
CA SER A 134 0.41 9.41 25.96
C SER A 134 0.84 9.43 24.49
N ILE A 135 0.22 10.23 23.63
CA ILE A 135 0.52 10.29 22.20
C ILE A 135 1.28 11.58 21.86
N ARG A 136 2.38 11.45 21.13
CA ARG A 136 3.10 12.57 20.50
C ARG A 136 3.31 12.31 19.02
N LEU A 137 3.30 13.39 18.24
CA LEU A 137 3.60 13.34 16.81
C LEU A 137 4.93 14.01 16.56
N HIS A 138 5.79 13.35 15.79
CA HIS A 138 7.10 13.86 15.40
C HIS A 138 7.24 13.80 13.89
N THR A 139 7.56 14.92 13.24
CA THR A 139 7.96 14.89 11.83
C THR A 139 9.43 14.51 11.76
N ILE A 140 9.74 13.36 11.16
CA ILE A 140 11.10 12.82 11.04
C ILE A 140 11.77 13.20 9.72
N GLY A 141 11.00 13.74 8.77
CA GLY A 141 11.52 14.13 7.47
C GLY A 141 10.40 14.42 6.48
N LYS A 142 10.77 14.40 5.21
CA LYS A 142 9.83 14.60 4.11
C LYS A 142 10.07 13.57 3.01
N THR A 143 9.01 13.23 2.29
CA THR A 143 9.09 12.41 1.07
C THR A 143 9.74 13.20 -0.06
N TYR A 144 10.04 12.50 -1.15
CA TYR A 144 10.50 13.10 -2.41
C TYR A 144 9.53 14.19 -2.92
N GLU A 145 8.21 13.96 -2.81
CA GLU A 145 7.16 14.92 -3.17
C GLU A 145 6.90 15.97 -2.08
N ASN A 146 7.84 16.16 -1.14
CA ASN A 146 7.77 17.13 -0.05
C ASN A 146 6.57 16.93 0.91
N ARG A 147 6.03 15.71 1.01
CA ARG A 147 5.02 15.36 2.04
C ARG A 147 5.68 15.05 3.37
N SER A 148 5.07 15.44 4.48
CA SER A 148 5.59 15.21 5.83
C SER A 148 5.61 13.73 6.19
N LEU A 149 6.73 13.24 6.70
CA LEU A 149 6.82 11.91 7.32
C LEU A 149 6.63 12.07 8.82
N THR A 150 5.45 11.70 9.32
CA THR A 150 5.06 11.83 10.73
C THR A 150 5.10 10.47 11.43
N VAL A 151 5.75 10.40 12.58
CA VAL A 151 5.77 9.24 13.48
C VAL A 151 4.86 9.51 14.68
N VAL A 152 4.06 8.51 15.04
CA VAL A 152 3.23 8.51 16.24
C VAL A 152 3.98 7.78 17.34
N GLU A 153 4.36 8.48 18.40
CA GLU A 153 5.01 7.92 19.58
C GLU A 153 3.99 7.73 20.70
N ILE A 154 3.92 6.51 21.25
CA ILE A 154 2.99 6.14 22.32
C ILE A 154 3.77 5.86 23.60
N HIS A 155 3.44 6.58 24.67
CA HIS A 155 4.07 6.51 25.98
C HIS A 155 3.13 5.87 27.00
N SER A 156 3.67 4.94 27.80
CA SER A 156 2.93 4.27 28.88
C SER A 156 2.75 5.13 30.13
N LYS A 157 3.60 6.15 30.32
CA LYS A 157 3.55 7.09 31.45
C LYS A 157 3.22 8.48 30.94
N SER A 158 2.33 9.19 31.64
CA SER A 158 1.98 10.58 31.37
C SER A 158 3.24 11.41 31.26
N HIS A 159 3.58 11.88 30.06
CA HIS A 159 4.74 12.72 29.87
C HIS A 159 4.49 14.07 30.56
N PRO A 160 5.41 14.57 31.42
CA PRO A 160 5.25 15.89 32.02
C PRO A 160 5.21 16.92 30.89
N ARG A 161 4.10 17.67 30.80
CA ARG A 161 4.02 18.81 29.87
C ARG A 161 5.15 19.76 30.23
N TYR A 162 6.04 20.02 29.28
CA TYR A 162 7.09 21.03 29.43
C TYR A 162 6.38 22.38 29.69
N ARG A 163 6.26 22.76 30.96
CA ARG A 163 5.76 24.08 31.34
C ARG A 163 6.81 25.06 30.83
N LYS A 164 6.56 25.71 29.70
CA LYS A 164 7.29 26.92 29.30
C LYS A 164 7.26 27.85 30.50
N GLY A 165 8.39 27.97 31.18
CA GLY A 165 8.54 28.79 32.36
C GLY A 165 8.05 30.19 32.04
N ARG A 166 7.01 30.64 32.75
CA ARG A 166 6.75 32.08 32.90
C ARG A 166 8.03 32.64 33.51
N ARG A 167 8.89 33.25 32.68
CA ARG A 167 9.89 34.21 33.13
C ARG A 167 9.09 35.33 33.81
N ARG A 168 8.94 35.25 35.14
CA ARG A 168 8.66 36.43 35.94
C ARG A 168 9.86 37.35 35.74
N LYS A 169 9.69 38.36 34.89
CA LYS A 169 10.51 39.57 34.97
C LYS A 169 10.11 40.24 36.29
N ASN A 170 10.93 40.05 37.31
CA ASN A 170 10.92 40.90 38.49
C ASN A 170 12.20 41.74 38.44
N ALA A 171 12.04 43.00 38.84
CA ALA A 171 12.99 44.12 38.82
C ALA A 171 13.19 44.77 37.45
#